data_AF-A0A420B716-F1
#
_entry.id   AF-A0A420B716-F1
#
_cell.length_a   1.000
_cell.length_b   1.000
_cell.length_c   1.000
_cell.angle_alpha   90.00
_cell.angle_beta   90.00
_cell.angle_gamma   90.00
#
_symmetry.space_group_name_H-M   'P 1'
#
loop_
_entity.id
_entity.type
_entity.pdbx_description
1 polymer ?
#
loop_
_entity_poly.entity_id
_entity_poly.type
_entity_poly.pdbx_seq_one_letter_code
_entity_poly.pdbx_strand_id
1 'polypeptide(L)' 'MEDNYRMTDFKIGTGACVPPVLEQVVIYFIEKECSEDTALNFFNRMRSQDWKNLKGAIIKNWKQHAWRWILNLSIKK' A
#
# COMPACT_ATOMS: atom_id res chain seq x y z
N MET A 1 17.75 -30.94 6.46
CA MET A 1 17.60 -29.69 7.22
C MET A 1 18.78 -28.86 6.74
N GLU A 2 18.66 -27.88 5.85
CA GLU A 2 17.72 -26.76 5.82
C GLU A 2 17.00 -26.59 4.47
N ASP A 3 15.68 -26.51 4.59
CA ASP A 3 14.72 -25.58 3.98
C ASP A 3 14.77 -25.18 2.49
N ASN A 4 13.77 -25.73 1.80
CA ASN A 4 13.00 -25.10 0.74
C ASN A 4 12.60 -23.66 1.10
N TYR A 5 13.22 -22.66 0.46
CA TYR A 5 12.50 -21.43 0.17
C TYR A 5 13.00 -20.82 -1.14
N ARG A 6 12.48 -21.35 -2.28
CA ARG A 6 12.40 -20.58 -3.52
C ARG A 6 11.44 -19.40 -3.25
N MET A 7 11.98 -18.34 -2.64
CA MET A 7 11.33 -17.04 -2.51
C MET A 7 11.06 -16.58 -3.94
N THR A 8 9.81 -16.73 -4.36
CA THR A 8 9.27 -16.16 -5.60
C THR A 8 9.84 -14.79 -5.84
N ASP A 9 10.18 -14.49 -7.10
CA ASP A 9 10.56 -13.19 -7.65
C ASP A 9 9.65 -12.06 -7.12
N PHE A 10 9.89 -11.60 -5.89
CA PHE A 10 9.17 -10.52 -5.28
C PHE A 10 9.65 -9.30 -6.05
N LYS A 11 8.78 -8.70 -6.87
CA LYS A 11 9.10 -7.46 -7.59
C LYS A 11 9.21 -6.29 -6.60
N ILE A 12 10.32 -6.27 -5.86
CA ILE A 12 10.67 -5.25 -4.88
C ILE A 12 10.67 -3.89 -5.60
N GLY A 13 10.04 -2.88 -5.01
CA GLY A 13 9.97 -1.51 -5.57
C GLY A 13 8.77 -1.21 -6.49
N THR A 14 8.10 -2.21 -7.06
CA THR A 14 6.97 -1.99 -8.00
C THR A 14 5.64 -1.63 -7.33
N GLY A 15 5.56 -1.64 -6.00
CA GLY A 15 4.29 -1.48 -5.26
C GLY A 15 3.41 -2.74 -5.29
N ALA A 16 3.94 -3.87 -5.78
CA ALA A 16 3.25 -5.16 -5.81
C ALA A 16 3.50 -6.05 -4.59
N CYS A 17 4.48 -5.71 -3.73
CA CYS A 17 4.64 -6.36 -2.44
C CYS A 17 3.54 -5.85 -1.49
N VAL A 18 2.62 -6.75 -1.14
CA VAL A 18 1.51 -6.49 -0.23
C VAL A 18 1.52 -7.55 0.87
N PRO A 19 1.44 -7.17 2.16
CA PRO A 19 1.35 -5.80 2.65
C PRO A 19 2.70 -5.04 2.57
N PRO A 20 2.72 -3.76 2.18
CA PRO A 20 3.90 -2.91 2.38
C PRO A 20 4.13 -2.64 3.86
N VAL A 21 5.35 -2.26 4.22
CA VAL A 21 5.63 -1.68 5.55
C VAL A 21 5.13 -0.24 5.61
N LEU A 22 4.75 0.24 6.80
CA LEU A 22 4.21 1.60 6.98
C LEU A 22 5.15 2.67 6.42
N GLU A 23 6.46 2.52 6.64
CA GLU A 23 7.49 3.45 6.15
C GLU A 23 7.42 3.64 4.62
N GLN A 24 7.21 2.58 3.85
CA GLN A 24 7.07 2.67 2.38
C GLN A 24 5.83 3.47 1.98
N VAL A 25 4.75 3.34 2.75
CA VAL A 25 3.52 4.11 2.53
C VAL A 25 3.75 5.57 2.90
N VAL A 26 4.38 5.86 4.03
CA VAL A 26 4.71 7.23 4.45
C VAL A 26 5.58 7.93 3.42
N ILE A 27 6.68 7.30 2.98
CA ILE A 27 7.57 7.84 1.94
C ILE A 27 6.78 8.17 0.67
N TYR A 28 5.92 7.25 0.20
CA TYR A 28 5.12 7.48 -1.00
C TYR A 28 4.18 8.69 -0.88
N PHE A 29 3.57 8.90 0.29
CA PHE A 29 2.68 10.04 0.51
C PHE A 29 3.45 11.36 0.61
N ILE A 30 4.61 11.37 1.29
CA ILE A 30 5.48 12.55 1.36
C ILE A 30 5.98 12.94 -0.04
N GLU A 31 6.36 11.97 -0.89
CA GLU A 31 6.72 12.20 -2.31
C GLU A 31 5.57 12.82 -3.13
N LYS A 32 4.32 12.70 -2.66
CA LYS A 32 3.13 13.27 -3.29
C LYS A 32 2.61 14.50 -2.54
N GLU A 33 3.47 15.15 -1.75
CA GLU A 33 3.17 16.37 -1.00
C GLU A 33 1.99 16.19 -0.03
N CYS A 34 1.75 14.96 0.42
CA CYS A 34 0.75 14.62 1.42
C CYS A 34 1.40 14.45 2.80
N SER A 35 0.62 14.66 3.86
CA SER A 35 1.08 14.49 5.23
C SER A 35 1.22 13.01 5.61
N GLU A 36 2.11 12.74 6.56
CA GLU A 36 2.24 11.42 7.19
C GLU A 36 0.93 10.94 7.81
N ASP A 37 0.15 11.83 8.43
CA ASP A 37 -1.19 11.52 8.97
C ASP A 37 -2.12 10.94 7.90
N THR A 38 -2.08 11.49 6.68
CA THR A 38 -2.86 10.97 5.55
C THR A 38 -2.41 9.56 5.16
N ALA A 39 -1.09 9.34 5.17
CA ALA A 39 -0.49 8.04 4.87
C ALA A 39 -0.89 6.99 5.92
N LEU A 40 -0.87 7.37 7.20
CA LEU A 40 -1.28 6.52 8.32
C LEU A 40 -2.76 6.17 8.25
N ASN A 41 -3.61 7.15 7.95
CA ASN A 41 -5.05 6.93 7.74
C ASN A 41 -5.33 5.95 6.59
N PHE A 42 -4.61 6.09 5.48
CA PHE A 42 -4.67 5.13 4.38
C PHE A 42 -4.21 3.73 4.83
N PHE A 43 -3.03 3.63 5.46
CA PHE A 43 -2.46 2.35 5.90
C PHE A 43 -3.39 1.61 6.86
N ASN A 44 -3.94 2.31 7.87
CA ASN A 44 -4.86 1.74 8.84
C ASN A 44 -6.14 1.22 8.19
N ARG A 45 -6.69 1.96 7.23
CA ARG A 45 -7.87 1.51 6.47
C ARG A 45 -7.57 0.29 5.59
N MET A 46 -6.41 0.24 4.94
CA MET A 46 -6.04 -0.92 4.14
C MET A 46 -5.76 -2.14 5.03
N ARG A 47 -5.14 -1.93 6.20
CA ARG A 47 -4.88 -2.97 7.19
C ARG A 47 -6.16 -3.55 7.79
N SER A 48 -7.16 -2.73 8.11
CA SER A 48 -8.45 -3.23 8.61
C SER A 48 -9.24 -4.02 7.56
N GLN A 49 -8.88 -3.87 6.28
CA GLN A 49 -9.44 -4.62 5.16
C GLN A 49 -8.54 -5.81 4.74
N ASP A 50 -7.55 -6.20 5.55
CA ASP A 50 -6.55 -7.24 5.22
C ASP A 50 -5.85 -7.01 3.87
N TRP A 51 -5.74 -5.76 3.41
CA TRP A 51 -5.23 -5.45 2.08
C TRP A 51 -5.99 -6.18 0.95
N LYS A 52 -7.27 -6.45 1.15
CA LYS A 52 -8.17 -7.06 0.18
C LYS A 52 -9.05 -5.98 -0.47
N ASN A 53 -9.46 -6.24 -1.71
CA ASN A 53 -10.48 -5.46 -2.38
C ASN A 53 -11.89 -5.88 -1.90
N LEU A 54 -12.92 -5.17 -2.38
CA LEU A 54 -14.33 -5.47 -2.07
C LEU A 54 -14.79 -6.87 -2.52
N LYS A 55 -14.06 -7.52 -3.43
CA LYS A 55 -14.32 -8.89 -3.89
C LYS A 55 -13.55 -9.94 -3.07
N GLY A 56 -12.88 -9.53 -1.99
CA GLY A 56 -12.10 -10.39 -1.10
C GLY A 56 -10.71 -10.78 -1.62
N ALA A 57 -10.29 -10.29 -2.78
CA ALA A 57 -8.97 -10.61 -3.36
C ALA A 57 -7.89 -9.63 -2.87
N ILE A 58 -6.70 -10.15 -2.56
CA ILE A 58 -5.54 -9.34 -2.17
C ILE A 58 -5.23 -8.31 -3.27
N ILE A 59 -5.06 -7.06 -2.88
CA ILE A 59 -4.68 -6.01 -3.82
C ILE A 59 -3.27 -6.27 -4.34
N LYS A 60 -3.06 -6.14 -5.64
CA LYS A 60 -1.75 -6.39 -6.28
C LYS A 60 -0.91 -5.13 -6.45
N ASN A 61 -1.49 -3.95 -6.25
CA ASN A 61 -0.79 -2.68 -6.44
C ASN A 61 -1.31 -1.65 -5.46
N TRP A 62 -0.72 -1.62 -4.27
CA TRP A 62 -1.18 -0.70 -3.23
C TRP A 62 -0.92 0.77 -3.59
N LYS A 63 0.10 1.07 -4.40
CA LYS A 63 0.40 2.44 -4.87
C LYS A 63 -0.74 2.99 -5.73
N GLN A 64 -1.40 2.16 -6.55
CA GLN A 64 -2.59 2.56 -7.30
C GLN A 64 -3.75 2.94 -6.36
N HIS A 65 -3.94 2.18 -5.28
CA HIS A 65 -4.94 2.49 -4.25
C HIS A 65 -4.59 3.77 -3.47
N ALA A 66 -3.30 3.97 -3.15
CA ALA A 66 -2.80 5.19 -2.50
C ALA A 66 -2.99 6.42 -3.40
N TRP A 67 -2.68 6.33 -4.70
CA TRP A 67 -2.91 7.43 -5.63
C TRP A 67 -4.40 7.81 -5.72
N ARG A 68 -5.30 6.82 -5.81
CA ARG A 68 -6.76 7.05 -5.76
C ARG A 68 -7.20 7.68 -4.45
N TRP A 69 -6.57 7.30 -3.34
CA TRP A 69 -6.82 7.92 -2.02
C TRP A 69 -6.51 9.40 -2.04
N ILE A 70 -5.31 9.76 -2.50
CA ILE A 70 -4.82 11.14 -2.59
C ILE A 70 -5.75 11.97 -3.48
N LEU A 71 -6.11 11.46 -4.67
CA LEU A 71 -7.04 12.14 -5.58
C LEU A 71 -8.41 12.41 -4.95
N ASN A 72 -8.95 11.45 -4.20
CA ASN A 72 -10.25 11.63 -3.54
C ASN A 72 -10.19 12.70 -2.43
N LEU A 73 -9.03 12.90 -1.80
CA LEU A 73 -8.83 13.97 -0.83
C LEU A 73 -8.71 15.33 -1.52
N SER A 74 -8.04 15.41 -2.68
CA SER A 74 -7.88 16.67 -3.41
C SER A 74 -9.20 17.18 -4.01
N ILE A 75 -10.13 16.29 -4.36
CA ILE A 75 -11.46 16.66 -4.88
C ILE A 75 -12.39 17.23 -3.79
N LYS A 76 -12.12 16.95 -2.51
CA LYS A 76 -12.95 17.40 -1.38
C LYS A 76 -12.54 18.74 -0.77
N LYS A 77 -11.55 19.42 -1.34
CA LYS A 77 -11.17 20.80 -1.00
C LYS A 77 -11.91 21.78 -1.91
#